data_AF-A0A542E208-F1
#
_entry.id   AF-A0A542E208-F1
#
_cell.length_a   1.000
_cell.length_b   1.000
_cell.length_c   1.000
_cell.angle_alpha   90.00
_cell.angle_beta   90.00
_cell.angle_gamma   90.00
#
_symmetry.space_group_name_H-M   'P 1'
#
loop_
_entity.id
_entity.type
_entity.pdbx_description
1 polymer ?
#
loop_
_entity_poly.entity_id
_entity_poly.type
_entity_poly.pdbx_seq_one_letter_code
_entity_poly.pdbx_strand_id
1 'polypeptide(L)'
;MTALFFPPSSRGPEETRRWFAVRCVLALTTEPDAGAAVGTTPYEERVTLWFADSAGEAIELAETEVRDYLAAVDEVDSGPLLSQAYELEGEPGHGLEVFSLIRSSPLPPQEYVDRFFDTGDELQRDVGA
;
A
#
# COMPACT_ATOMS: atom_id res chain seq x y z
N MET A 1 -29.84 -14.60 8.54
CA MET A 1 -29.25 -13.25 8.47
C MET A 1 -29.24 -12.88 7.00
N THR A 2 -30.24 -12.12 6.56
CA THR A 2 -30.49 -11.82 5.14
C THR A 2 -29.66 -10.61 4.74
N ALA A 3 -28.70 -10.79 3.83
CA ALA A 3 -28.00 -9.67 3.21
C ALA A 3 -28.99 -8.93 2.30
N LEU A 4 -29.16 -7.63 2.56
CA LEU A 4 -29.86 -6.73 1.64
C LEU A 4 -28.94 -6.48 0.45
N PHE A 5 -29.33 -6.99 -0.72
CA PHE A 5 -28.68 -6.68 -1.98
C PHE A 5 -29.12 -5.27 -2.41
N PHE A 6 -28.23 -4.29 -2.29
CA PHE A 6 -28.40 -2.99 -2.92
C PHE A 6 -27.89 -3.08 -4.37
N PRO A 7 -28.71 -2.79 -5.39
CA PRO A 7 -28.20 -2.71 -6.75
C PRO A 7 -27.22 -1.54 -6.87
N PRO A 8 -26.13 -1.67 -7.66
CA PRO A 8 -25.27 -0.53 -7.94
C PRO A 8 -26.11 0.55 -8.64
N SER A 9 -26.13 1.74 -8.07
CA SER A 9 -26.73 2.90 -8.73
C SER A 9 -25.98 3.12 -10.03
N SER A 10 -26.68 3.05 -11.16
CA SER A 10 -26.10 3.34 -12.48
C SER A 10 -25.66 4.81 -12.53
N ARG A 11 -24.35 5.05 -12.37
CA ARG A 11 -23.72 6.36 -12.53
C ARG A 11 -23.83 6.84 -13.98
N GLY A 12 -24.12 8.12 -14.16
CA GLY A 12 -24.18 8.79 -15.47
C GLY A 12 -22.80 8.88 -16.15
N PRO A 13 -22.75 9.30 -17.43
CA PRO A 13 -21.56 9.27 -18.28
C PRO A 13 -20.44 10.27 -17.90
N GLU A 14 -20.55 11.00 -16.78
CA GLU A 14 -19.59 12.05 -16.36
C GLU A 14 -18.68 11.67 -15.18
N GLU A 15 -18.84 10.49 -14.56
CA GLU A 15 -17.95 10.02 -13.49
C GLU A 15 -17.10 8.81 -13.94
N THR A 16 -16.14 9.05 -14.83
CA THR A 16 -15.15 8.02 -15.23
C THR A 16 -14.11 7.80 -14.14
N ARG A 17 -13.76 8.85 -13.39
CA ARG A 17 -12.76 8.78 -12.34
C ARG A 17 -13.30 8.13 -11.06
N ARG A 18 -12.43 7.39 -10.41
CA ARG A 18 -12.65 6.65 -9.18
C ARG A 18 -11.49 6.88 -8.23
N TRP A 19 -11.74 6.64 -6.95
CA TRP A 19 -10.69 6.62 -5.97
C TRP A 19 -10.07 5.23 -5.93
N PHE A 20 -8.73 5.19 -5.87
CA PHE A 20 -7.94 3.98 -5.74
C PHE A 20 -6.99 4.13 -4.56
N ALA A 21 -6.90 3.10 -3.74
CA ALA A 21 -5.79 2.92 -2.81
C ALA A 21 -4.71 2.09 -3.52
N VAL A 22 -3.49 2.59 -3.56
CA VAL A 22 -2.37 1.89 -4.17
C VAL A 22 -1.37 1.51 -3.10
N ARG A 23 -1.19 0.21 -2.91
CA ARG A 23 -0.20 -0.38 -2.02
C ARG A 23 1.10 -0.57 -2.80
N CYS A 24 2.17 0.04 -2.32
CA CYS A 24 3.51 -0.12 -2.86
C CYS A 24 4.47 -0.69 -1.80
N VAL A 25 5.41 -1.53 -2.24
CA VAL A 25 6.53 -2.02 -1.42
C VAL A 25 7.84 -1.55 -2.04
N LEU A 26 8.66 -0.85 -1.26
CA LEU A 26 9.90 -0.21 -1.70
C LEU A 26 11.09 -0.82 -0.97
N ALA A 27 12.27 -0.81 -1.59
CA ALA A 27 13.53 -0.98 -0.88
C ALA A 27 14.14 0.40 -0.62
N LEU A 28 14.62 0.64 0.59
CA LEU A 28 15.34 1.87 0.94
C LEU A 28 16.85 1.55 0.91
N THR A 29 17.52 1.94 -0.17
CA THR A 29 18.97 1.72 -0.35
C THR A 29 19.65 2.95 -0.95
N THR A 30 20.74 3.38 -0.33
CA THR A 30 21.55 4.50 -0.80
C THR A 30 22.60 4.08 -1.83
N GLU A 31 22.76 2.77 -2.06
CA GLU A 31 23.78 2.21 -2.95
C GLU A 31 23.12 1.36 -4.06
N PRO A 32 23.42 1.63 -5.35
CA PRO A 32 22.78 0.94 -6.48
C PRO A 32 23.29 -0.49 -6.71
N ASP A 33 24.51 -0.81 -6.24
CA ASP A 33 25.20 -2.10 -6.43
C ASP A 33 25.56 -2.80 -5.11
N ALA A 34 25.10 -2.28 -3.97
CA ALA A 34 25.27 -3.02 -2.73
C ALA A 34 24.33 -4.23 -2.80
N GLY A 35 24.91 -5.39 -3.07
CA GLY A 35 24.48 -6.63 -2.45
C GLY A 35 24.53 -6.44 -0.94
N ALA A 36 23.58 -5.66 -0.42
CA ALA A 36 23.37 -5.46 0.99
C ALA A 36 23.32 -6.87 1.56
N ALA A 37 24.19 -7.13 2.52
CA ALA A 37 24.19 -8.41 3.20
C ALA A 37 22.73 -8.71 3.57
N VAL A 38 22.23 -9.88 3.16
CA VAL A 38 20.85 -10.32 3.42
C VAL A 38 20.51 -9.94 4.87
N GLY A 39 19.59 -8.99 5.05
CA GLY A 39 19.16 -8.53 6.37
C GLY A 39 19.54 -7.10 6.80
N THR A 40 20.10 -6.22 5.95
CA THR A 40 20.32 -4.80 6.34
C THR A 40 19.49 -3.76 5.59
N THR A 41 18.88 -4.10 4.45
CA THR A 41 18.06 -3.16 3.68
C THR A 41 16.65 -3.07 4.29
N PRO A 42 16.22 -1.89 4.77
CA PRO A 42 14.83 -1.70 5.17
C PRO A 42 13.92 -1.69 3.95
N TYR A 43 12.74 -2.27 4.12
CA TYR A 43 11.66 -2.21 3.13
C TYR A 43 10.53 -1.36 3.70
N GLU A 44 9.96 -0.49 2.86
CA GLU A 44 8.83 0.34 3.24
C GLU A 44 7.57 -0.14 2.52
N GLU A 45 6.49 -0.35 3.27
CA GLU A 45 5.16 -0.60 2.72
C GLU A 45 4.31 0.65 2.89
N ARG A 46 3.78 1.18 1.78
CA ARG A 46 3.01 2.42 1.74
C ARG A 46 1.68 2.21 1.04
N VAL A 47 0.63 2.87 1.51
CA VAL A 47 -0.67 2.96 0.82
C VAL A 47 -1.01 4.42 0.57
N THR A 48 -1.20 4.79 -0.70
CA THR A 48 -1.55 6.16 -1.12
C THR A 48 -2.89 6.18 -1.84
N LEU A 49 -3.61 7.31 -1.76
CA LEU A 49 -4.93 7.47 -2.37
C LEU A 49 -4.84 8.31 -3.65
N TRP A 50 -5.45 7.81 -4.72
CA TRP A 50 -5.38 8.40 -6.05
C TRP A 50 -6.77 8.52 -6.66
N PHE A 51 -7.08 9.69 -7.22
CA PHE A 51 -8.29 9.90 -8.00
C PHE A 51 -7.93 9.83 -9.49
N ALA A 52 -8.28 8.72 -10.14
CA ALA A 52 -7.81 8.35 -11.48
C ALA A 52 -8.93 7.72 -12.31
N ASP A 53 -8.76 7.65 -13.63
CA ASP A 53 -9.69 7.03 -14.58
C ASP A 53 -9.60 5.50 -14.58
N SER A 54 -8.50 4.94 -14.05
CA SER A 54 -8.34 3.48 -13.94
C SER A 54 -7.35 3.08 -12.84
N ALA A 55 -7.39 1.80 -12.47
CA ALA A 55 -6.40 1.20 -11.58
C ALA A 55 -4.97 1.28 -12.15
N GLY A 56 -4.81 1.19 -13.47
CA GLY A 56 -3.51 1.31 -14.14
C GLY A 56 -2.94 2.73 -14.02
N GLU A 57 -3.75 3.75 -14.30
CA GLU A 57 -3.33 5.15 -14.11
C GLU A 57 -3.03 5.43 -12.63
N ALA A 58 -3.83 4.92 -11.69
CA ALA A 58 -3.55 5.06 -10.27
C ALA A 58 -2.19 4.46 -9.89
N ILE A 59 -1.83 3.29 -10.45
CA ILE A 59 -0.50 2.71 -10.28
C ILE A 59 0.56 3.65 -10.86
N GLU A 60 0.45 4.09 -12.11
CA GLU A 60 1.43 4.99 -12.73
C GLU A 60 1.68 6.27 -11.91
N LEU A 61 0.61 6.84 -11.35
CA LEU A 61 0.69 7.98 -10.44
C LEU A 61 1.44 7.63 -9.14
N ALA A 62 1.11 6.49 -8.52
CA ALA A 62 1.78 6.01 -7.31
C ALA A 62 3.27 5.72 -7.55
N GLU A 63 3.63 5.06 -8.66
CA GLU A 63 5.02 4.76 -8.99
C GLU A 63 5.81 6.04 -9.29
N THR A 64 5.17 7.06 -9.89
CA THR A 64 5.78 8.38 -10.06
C THR A 64 6.04 9.05 -8.73
N GLU A 65 5.07 9.03 -7.81
CA GLU A 65 5.26 9.57 -6.45
C GLU A 65 6.35 8.84 -5.68
N VAL A 66 6.46 7.52 -5.82
CA VAL A 66 7.55 6.74 -5.23
C VAL A 66 8.92 7.23 -5.71
N ARG A 67 9.08 7.46 -7.02
CA ARG A 67 10.34 7.98 -7.58
C ARG A 67 10.69 9.36 -7.02
N ASP A 68 9.70 10.24 -6.95
CA ASP A 68 9.88 11.58 -6.39
C ASP A 68 10.22 11.53 -4.89
N TYR A 69 9.58 10.64 -4.14
CA TYR A 69 9.85 10.42 -2.72
C TYR A 69 11.26 9.90 -2.47
N LEU A 70 11.70 8.84 -3.17
CA LEU A 70 13.04 8.27 -3.02
C LEU A 70 14.12 9.30 -3.36
N ALA A 71 13.92 10.08 -4.43
CA ALA A 71 14.83 11.16 -4.80
C ALA A 71 14.92 12.25 -3.71
N ALA A 72 13.83 12.51 -2.97
CA ALA A 72 13.81 13.52 -1.90
C ALA A 72 14.50 13.06 -0.61
N VAL A 73 14.68 11.76 -0.41
CA VAL A 73 15.37 11.17 0.76
C VAL A 73 16.77 10.66 0.45
N ASP A 74 17.34 11.05 -0.70
CA ASP A 74 18.67 10.63 -1.19
C ASP A 74 18.81 9.09 -1.32
N GLU A 75 17.71 8.39 -1.58
CA GLU A 75 17.68 6.95 -1.83
C GLU A 75 17.78 6.67 -3.35
N VAL A 76 18.31 5.50 -3.72
CA VAL A 76 18.38 5.07 -5.11
C VAL A 76 16.97 4.78 -5.62
N ASP A 77 16.66 5.32 -6.80
CA ASP A 77 15.43 4.98 -7.51
C ASP A 77 15.48 3.53 -8.00
N SER A 78 14.94 2.61 -7.20
CA SER A 78 14.69 1.22 -7.59
C SER A 78 13.29 1.01 -8.18
N GLY A 79 12.45 2.06 -8.18
CA GLY A 79 10.99 1.91 -8.27
C GLY A 79 10.40 1.03 -7.17
N PRO A 80 9.08 0.78 -7.20
CA PRO A 80 8.44 -0.16 -6.30
C PRO A 80 8.70 -1.62 -6.74
N LEU A 81 8.89 -2.49 -5.76
CA LEU A 81 8.99 -3.94 -5.94
C LEU A 81 7.60 -4.59 -6.15
N LEU A 82 6.55 -3.91 -5.69
CA LEU A 82 5.16 -4.31 -5.82
C LEU A 82 4.29 -3.06 -5.92
N SER A 83 3.32 -3.08 -6.83
CA SER A 83 2.26 -2.07 -6.96
C SER A 83 0.90 -2.78 -7.09
N GLN A 84 -0.03 -2.50 -6.19
CA GLN A 84 -1.37 -3.09 -6.18
C GLN A 84 -2.43 -1.99 -5.97
N ALA A 85 -3.34 -1.84 -6.93
CA ALA A 85 -4.45 -0.89 -6.82
C ALA A 85 -5.74 -1.58 -6.37
N TYR A 86 -6.47 -0.91 -5.48
CA TYR A 86 -7.78 -1.29 -4.95
C TYR A 86 -8.75 -0.14 -5.23
N GLU A 87 -9.79 -0.39 -6.01
CA GLU A 87 -10.85 0.60 -6.24
C GLU A 87 -11.68 0.78 -4.96
N LEU A 88 -11.92 2.03 -4.57
CA LEU A 88 -12.78 2.38 -3.44
C LEU A 88 -14.23 2.47 -3.92
N GLU A 89 -15.16 2.04 -3.07
CA GLU A 89 -16.60 2.13 -3.38
C GLU A 89 -17.10 3.59 -3.50
N GLY A 90 -16.33 4.57 -3.02
CA GLY A 90 -16.67 5.98 -3.03
C GLY A 90 -15.50 6.91 -2.66
N GLU A 91 -15.84 8.13 -2.26
CA GLU A 91 -14.88 9.11 -1.76
C GLU A 91 -14.26 8.65 -0.42
N PRO A 92 -12.94 8.85 -0.21
CA PRO A 92 -12.30 8.58 1.07
C PRO A 92 -12.99 9.34 2.22
N GLY A 93 -13.39 8.59 3.24
CA GLY A 93 -14.10 9.13 4.38
C GLY A 93 -13.79 8.34 5.66
N HIS A 94 -14.33 8.83 6.77
CA HIS A 94 -14.11 8.19 8.07
C HIS A 94 -14.55 6.72 8.06
N GLY A 95 -13.62 5.83 8.41
CA GLY A 95 -13.88 4.38 8.53
C GLY A 95 -13.93 3.61 7.21
N LEU A 96 -13.62 4.24 6.06
CA LEU A 96 -13.52 3.53 4.79
C LEU A 96 -12.28 2.61 4.79
N GLU A 97 -12.47 1.34 4.44
CA GLU A 97 -11.36 0.41 4.21
C GLU A 97 -10.64 0.74 2.91
N VAL A 98 -9.32 0.88 2.97
CA VAL A 98 -8.47 1.16 1.79
C VAL A 98 -7.66 -0.07 1.36
N PHE A 99 -7.49 -1.04 2.26
CA PHE A 99 -6.75 -2.27 2.02
C PHE A 99 -7.11 -3.31 3.08
N SER A 100 -7.25 -4.56 2.66
CA SER A 100 -7.29 -5.72 3.56
C SER A 100 -6.51 -6.90 2.97
N LEU A 101 -5.87 -7.68 3.84
CA LEU A 101 -5.16 -8.90 3.48
C LEU A 101 -5.60 -10.04 4.40
N ILE A 102 -6.15 -11.10 3.79
CA ILE A 102 -6.48 -12.34 4.49
C ILE A 102 -5.40 -13.37 4.18
N ARG A 103 -4.81 -13.94 5.23
CA ARG A 103 -3.79 -14.99 5.14
C ARG A 103 -4.18 -16.17 6.03
N SER A 104 -4.28 -17.35 5.44
CA SER A 104 -4.37 -18.59 6.21
C SER A 104 -3.01 -18.90 6.83
N SER A 105 -2.97 -19.18 8.14
CA SER A 105 -1.74 -19.51 8.86
C SER A 105 -2.00 -20.63 9.87
N PRO A 106 -1.07 -21.59 10.04
CA PRO A 106 -1.15 -22.58 11.12
C PRO A 106 -0.64 -22.03 12.47
N LEU A 107 -0.09 -20.81 12.49
CA LEU A 107 0.47 -20.20 13.70
C LEU A 107 -0.63 -19.78 14.69
N PRO A 108 -0.39 -19.91 16.01
CA PRO A 108 -1.20 -19.25 17.03
C PRO A 108 -1.23 -17.71 16.83
N PRO A 109 -2.24 -17.02 17.38
CA PRO A 109 -2.42 -15.58 17.14
C PRO A 109 -1.20 -14.70 17.46
N GLN A 110 -0.56 -14.89 18.62
CA GLN A 110 0.60 -14.05 18.99
C GLN A 110 1.81 -14.33 18.10
N GLU A 111 2.12 -15.61 17.86
CA GLU A 111 3.22 -15.98 16.96
C GLU A 111 3.00 -15.50 15.53
N TYR A 112 1.74 -15.35 15.09
CA TYR A 112 1.42 -14.76 13.79
C TYR A 112 1.78 -13.27 13.74
N VAL A 113 1.45 -12.52 14.80
CA VAL A 113 1.78 -11.10 14.90
C VAL A 113 3.30 -10.92 14.95
N ASP A 114 3.97 -11.61 15.87
CA ASP A 114 5.43 -11.52 16.04
C ASP A 114 6.19 -11.94 14.77
N ARG A 115 5.60 -12.81 13.93
CA ARG A 115 6.22 -13.27 12.69
C ARG A 115 6.11 -12.28 11.53
N PHE A 116 5.02 -11.53 11.46
CA PHE A 116 4.67 -10.79 10.23
C PHE A 116 4.47 -9.30 10.42
N PHE A 117 4.31 -8.81 11.66
CA PHE A 117 3.90 -7.43 11.94
C PHE A 117 4.68 -6.77 13.07
N ASP A 118 5.08 -7.53 14.09
CA ASP A 118 5.84 -7.03 15.24
C ASP A 118 7.12 -7.86 15.39
N THR A 119 7.98 -7.78 14.37
CA THR A 119 9.20 -8.58 14.28
C THR A 119 10.31 -8.03 15.18
N GLY A 120 10.22 -6.75 15.55
CA GLY A 120 11.22 -6.01 16.33
C GLY A 120 12.22 -5.26 15.46
N ASP A 121 12.16 -5.43 14.13
CA ASP A 121 13.03 -4.77 13.15
C ASP A 121 12.34 -3.57 12.47
N GLU A 122 11.06 -3.31 12.78
CA GLU A 122 10.30 -2.20 12.21
C GLU A 122 10.86 -0.83 12.65
N LEU A 123 11.07 0.07 11.68
CA LEU A 123 11.49 1.46 11.93
C LEU A 123 10.31 2.35 12.32
N GLN A 124 9.49 1.90 13.27
CA GLN A 124 8.33 2.63 13.76
C GLN A 124 8.70 3.50 14.98
N ARG A 125 8.21 4.75 15.01
CA ARG A 125 8.25 5.57 16.23
C ARG A 125 7.01 5.27 17.06
N ASP A 126 7.21 4.89 18.32
CA ASP A 126 6.14 4.87 19.31
C ASP A 126 5.63 6.31 19.52
N VAL A 127 4.43 6.59 19.02
CA VAL A 127 3.66 7.75 19.44
C VAL A 127 2.81 7.25 20.60
N GLY A 128 3.35 7.37 21.81
CA GLY A 128 2.82 6.72 23.02
C GLY A 128 1.31 6.83 23.23
N ALA A 129 0.77 5.79 23.87
CA ALA A 129 -0.63 5.59 24.26
C ALA A 129 -1.24 6.72 25.12
#